data_AF-A0AAD7D656-F1
#
_entry.id   AF-A0AAD7D656-F1
#
_cell.length_a   1.000
_cell.length_b   1.000
_cell.length_c   1.000
_cell.angle_alpha   90.00
_cell.angle_beta   90.00
_cell.angle_gamma   90.00
#
_symmetry.space_group_name_H-M   'P 1'
#
loop_
_entity.id
_entity.type
_entity.pdbx_description
1 polymer ?
#
loop_
_entity_poly.entity_id
_entity_poly.type
_entity_poly.pdbx_seq_one_letter_code
_entity_poly.pdbx_strand_id
1 'polypeptide(L)'
;MAKYTDEFLVERVNEAYSSIAKAGAAPTYASEVAQSFGYTREQLESIPKNSHMGLGCGNPTVTATLKPGETVLDLGSGGGIDIFLAASKIGLEGKAIGLDMSADMIKRARANARMRGLFPPNVSFVQCSLTDTLPIESNSIDCVLSNCVINLLPQSGKNHIFKEIYRVLKPGGRLVFDDIIAKVELPSVIRDNMKHYISCIGGAIQVHEYNEIMKSAGFKDSMFVDSVADLNIYLMAADAGPAPAACCGSNSINTETSVETADIDLNQWTASYQIYAMKPNNSVEAICATPLTKWWDAFPAVQATNIARISPAEFAAMPRDNTGMSVIDVQAGDYDRSHVKGS
;
A
#
# COMPACT_ATOMS: atom_id res chain seq x y z
N MET A 1 13.63 -22.51 15.19
CA MET A 1 14.33 -21.44 14.45
C MET A 1 13.48 -21.09 13.24
N ALA A 2 13.42 -19.82 12.84
CA ALA A 2 12.74 -19.42 11.61
C ALA A 2 13.47 -20.04 10.40
N LYS A 3 12.71 -20.54 9.42
CA LYS A 3 13.26 -21.18 8.22
C LYS A 3 13.94 -20.18 7.27
N TYR A 4 13.49 -18.93 7.30
CA TYR A 4 13.94 -17.86 6.42
C TYR A 4 14.41 -16.67 7.25
N THR A 5 15.36 -15.90 6.71
CA THR A 5 15.76 -14.61 7.30
C THR A 5 14.75 -13.52 6.96
N ASP A 6 14.77 -12.43 7.73
CA ASP A 6 13.88 -11.30 7.53
C ASP A 6 14.12 -10.63 6.18
N GLU A 7 15.39 -10.44 5.80
CA GLU A 7 15.79 -9.86 4.52
C GLU A 7 15.29 -10.71 3.35
N PHE A 8 15.39 -12.02 3.46
CA PHE A 8 14.92 -12.94 2.42
C PHE A 8 13.40 -12.84 2.24
N LEU A 9 12.63 -12.79 3.33
CA LEU A 9 11.17 -12.65 3.27
C LEU A 9 10.77 -11.34 2.61
N VAL A 10 11.38 -10.22 3.02
CA VAL A 10 11.11 -8.90 2.45
C VAL A 10 11.44 -8.86 0.96
N GLU A 11 12.59 -9.42 0.55
CA GLU A 11 13.01 -9.48 -0.85
C GLU A 11 12.02 -10.30 -1.70
N ARG A 12 11.64 -11.49 -1.25
CA ARG A 12 10.70 -12.37 -1.98
C ARG A 12 9.31 -11.75 -2.12
N VAL A 13 8.81 -11.09 -1.06
CA VAL A 13 7.55 -10.34 -1.13
C VAL A 13 7.68 -9.20 -2.15
N ASN A 14 8.73 -8.38 -2.06
CA ASN A 14 8.92 -7.26 -2.98
C ASN A 14 8.98 -7.71 -4.46
N GLU A 15 9.72 -8.78 -4.75
CA GLU A 15 9.81 -9.35 -6.10
C GLU A 15 8.45 -9.83 -6.63
N ALA A 16 7.70 -10.57 -5.81
CA ALA A 16 6.39 -11.10 -6.18
C ALA A 16 5.41 -9.97 -6.50
N TYR A 17 5.29 -8.99 -5.62
CA TYR A 17 4.36 -7.86 -5.81
C TYR A 17 4.83 -6.95 -6.96
N SER A 18 6.13 -6.76 -7.16
CA SER A 18 6.66 -6.04 -8.33
C SER A 18 6.36 -6.76 -9.65
N SER A 19 6.37 -8.10 -9.67
CA SER A 19 5.95 -8.90 -10.82
C SER A 19 4.47 -8.68 -11.14
N ILE A 20 3.60 -8.71 -10.12
CA ILE A 20 2.16 -8.42 -10.25
C ILE A 20 1.94 -6.99 -10.76
N ALA A 21 2.68 -6.02 -10.23
CA ALA A 21 2.60 -4.64 -10.66
C ALA A 21 2.95 -4.46 -12.15
N LYS A 22 3.87 -5.26 -12.70
CA LYS A 22 4.24 -5.23 -14.13
C LYS A 22 3.22 -5.94 -15.01
N ALA A 23 2.79 -7.13 -14.59
CA ALA A 23 1.84 -7.94 -15.35
C ALA A 23 0.42 -7.34 -15.36
N GLY A 24 0.03 -6.68 -14.26
CA GLY A 24 -1.36 -6.36 -13.97
C GLY A 24 -2.13 -7.59 -13.48
N ALA A 25 -3.43 -7.43 -13.27
CA ALA A 25 -4.34 -8.51 -12.91
C ALA A 25 -5.42 -8.63 -13.99
N ALA A 26 -5.94 -9.84 -14.20
CA ALA A 26 -7.13 -10.03 -15.02
C ALA A 26 -8.28 -9.20 -14.41
N PRO A 27 -8.95 -8.31 -15.17
CA PRO A 27 -9.96 -7.40 -14.61
C PRO A 27 -11.14 -8.10 -13.93
N THR A 28 -11.53 -9.28 -14.44
CA THR A 28 -12.60 -10.11 -13.86
C THR A 28 -12.20 -10.62 -12.48
N TYR A 29 -11.05 -11.30 -12.37
CA TYR A 29 -10.46 -11.75 -11.11
C TYR A 29 -10.37 -10.61 -10.08
N ALA A 30 -9.74 -9.49 -10.47
CA ALA A 30 -9.49 -8.39 -9.55
C ALA A 30 -10.78 -7.74 -9.02
N SER A 31 -11.86 -7.77 -9.81
CA SER A 31 -13.16 -7.22 -9.43
C SER A 31 -13.99 -8.19 -8.60
N GLU A 32 -13.95 -9.49 -8.89
CA GLU A 32 -14.64 -10.53 -8.14
C GLU A 32 -14.09 -10.66 -6.72
N VAL A 33 -12.75 -10.68 -6.60
CA VAL A 33 -12.08 -10.69 -5.29
C VAL A 33 -12.43 -9.43 -4.50
N ALA A 34 -12.28 -8.24 -5.10
CA ALA A 34 -12.58 -7.00 -4.40
C ALA A 34 -14.05 -6.91 -3.94
N GLN A 35 -15.02 -7.32 -4.77
CA GLN A 35 -16.42 -7.34 -4.38
C GLN A 35 -16.70 -8.30 -3.22
N SER A 36 -16.06 -9.46 -3.22
CA SER A 36 -16.19 -10.46 -2.15
C SER A 36 -15.65 -9.94 -0.80
N PHE A 37 -14.74 -8.98 -0.83
CA PHE A 37 -14.16 -8.32 0.35
C PHE A 37 -14.75 -6.93 0.65
N GLY A 38 -15.94 -6.63 0.13
CA GLY A 38 -16.72 -5.47 0.55
C GLY A 38 -16.45 -4.19 -0.24
N TYR A 39 -15.78 -4.25 -1.40
CA TYR A 39 -15.78 -3.14 -2.35
C TYR A 39 -17.04 -3.21 -3.23
N THR A 40 -17.88 -2.19 -3.14
CA THR A 40 -19.06 -2.05 -4.01
C THR A 40 -18.64 -1.81 -5.47
N ARG A 41 -19.53 -2.13 -6.42
CA ARG A 41 -19.29 -1.87 -7.84
C ARG A 41 -19.07 -0.38 -8.09
N GLU A 42 -19.87 0.45 -7.44
CA GLU A 42 -19.80 1.91 -7.52
C GLU A 42 -18.42 2.41 -7.04
N GLN A 43 -17.88 1.83 -5.96
CA GLN A 43 -16.51 2.14 -5.51
C GLN A 43 -15.47 1.76 -6.56
N LEU A 44 -15.54 0.56 -7.14
CA LEU A 44 -14.59 0.09 -8.15
C LEU A 44 -14.66 0.92 -9.45
N GLU A 45 -15.84 1.37 -9.84
CA GLU A 45 -16.03 2.27 -10.98
C GLU A 45 -15.56 3.70 -10.69
N SER A 46 -15.58 4.11 -9.42
CA SER A 46 -15.16 5.45 -9.00
C SER A 46 -13.64 5.63 -8.97
N ILE A 47 -12.84 4.57 -9.06
CA ILE A 47 -11.37 4.58 -8.98
C ILE A 47 -10.72 4.18 -10.31
N PRO A 48 -9.41 4.42 -10.52
CA PRO A 48 -8.70 3.91 -11.69
C PRO A 48 -8.76 2.38 -11.77
N LYS A 49 -9.13 1.82 -12.93
CA LYS A 49 -9.23 0.36 -13.13
C LYS A 49 -7.96 -0.42 -12.74
N ASN A 50 -6.80 0.20 -12.94
CA ASN A 50 -5.49 -0.38 -12.66
C ASN A 50 -5.02 -0.17 -11.20
N SER A 51 -5.90 0.26 -10.30
CA SER A 51 -5.58 0.53 -8.89
C SER A 51 -5.82 -0.66 -7.96
N HIS A 52 -6.62 -1.64 -8.37
CA HIS A 52 -6.89 -2.87 -7.62
C HIS A 52 -6.49 -4.09 -8.44
N MET A 53 -5.83 -5.04 -7.80
CA MET A 53 -5.29 -6.25 -8.45
C MET A 53 -5.82 -7.55 -7.79
N GLY A 54 -6.85 -7.44 -6.94
CA GLY A 54 -7.40 -8.59 -6.21
C GLY A 54 -6.43 -9.16 -5.17
N LEU A 55 -5.74 -8.28 -4.44
CA LEU A 55 -4.72 -8.65 -3.44
C LEU A 55 -5.14 -8.35 -1.99
N GLY A 56 -6.23 -7.60 -1.79
CA GLY A 56 -6.74 -7.28 -0.46
C GLY A 56 -7.67 -8.36 0.09
N CYS A 57 -7.98 -8.27 1.39
CA CYS A 57 -8.86 -9.16 2.15
C CYS A 57 -9.96 -8.43 2.93
N GLY A 58 -10.17 -7.14 2.62
CA GLY A 58 -11.27 -6.33 3.14
C GLY A 58 -11.34 -4.96 2.49
N ASN A 59 -12.13 -4.05 3.04
CA ASN A 59 -12.26 -2.65 2.60
C ASN A 59 -12.19 -1.72 3.82
N PRO A 60 -10.99 -1.34 4.27
CA PRO A 60 -10.82 -0.68 5.57
C PRO A 60 -11.45 0.72 5.56
N THR A 61 -11.59 1.33 4.37
CA THR A 61 -12.16 2.67 4.21
C THR A 61 -13.63 2.74 4.64
N VAL A 62 -14.39 1.64 4.59
CA VAL A 62 -15.82 1.61 4.95
C VAL A 62 -15.99 1.84 6.45
N THR A 63 -15.19 1.16 7.24
CA THR A 63 -15.28 1.23 8.71
C THR A 63 -14.38 2.30 9.31
N ALA A 64 -13.46 2.87 8.51
CA ALA A 64 -12.57 3.91 8.96
C ALA A 64 -13.27 5.19 9.40
N THR A 65 -14.53 5.44 9.00
CA THR A 65 -15.28 6.65 9.37
C THR A 65 -14.48 7.92 9.07
N LEU A 66 -13.86 7.96 7.88
CA LEU A 66 -13.00 9.05 7.45
C LEU A 66 -13.77 10.37 7.38
N LYS A 67 -13.16 11.45 7.82
CA LYS A 67 -13.77 12.80 7.86
C LYS A 67 -13.06 13.75 6.89
N PRO A 68 -13.78 14.76 6.37
CA PRO A 68 -13.17 15.83 5.60
C PRO A 68 -11.97 16.47 6.33
N GLY A 69 -10.87 16.72 5.63
CA GLY A 69 -9.66 17.33 6.17
C GLY A 69 -8.71 16.38 6.92
N GLU A 70 -9.08 15.11 7.14
CA GLU A 70 -8.17 14.14 7.80
C GLU A 70 -6.93 13.85 6.94
N THR A 71 -5.82 13.55 7.62
CA THR A 71 -4.61 12.97 7.03
C THR A 71 -4.63 11.45 7.24
N VAL A 72 -4.66 10.70 6.14
CA VAL A 72 -4.78 9.25 6.08
C VAL A 72 -3.50 8.65 5.52
N LEU A 73 -2.98 7.62 6.18
CA LEU A 73 -1.83 6.85 5.75
C LEU A 73 -2.28 5.43 5.41
N ASP A 74 -1.89 4.91 4.25
CA ASP A 74 -2.16 3.53 3.84
C ASP A 74 -0.83 2.75 3.75
N LEU A 75 -0.74 1.65 4.49
CA LEU A 75 0.46 0.81 4.56
C LEU A 75 0.35 -0.35 3.58
N GLY A 76 1.24 -0.36 2.58
CA GLY A 76 1.22 -1.32 1.45
C GLY A 76 0.14 -0.96 0.44
N SER A 77 0.10 0.30 0.03
CA SER A 77 -0.96 0.89 -0.80
C SER A 77 -1.12 0.28 -2.20
N GLY A 78 -0.12 -0.47 -2.68
CA GLY A 78 -0.16 -1.16 -3.96
C GLY A 78 -0.47 -0.22 -5.13
N GLY A 79 -1.54 -0.52 -5.87
CA GLY A 79 -2.03 0.31 -6.97
C GLY A 79 -2.83 1.55 -6.55
N GLY A 80 -3.14 1.69 -5.26
CA GLY A 80 -3.74 2.87 -4.64
C GLY A 80 -5.25 2.82 -4.39
N ILE A 81 -5.91 1.64 -4.46
CA ILE A 81 -7.37 1.53 -4.28
C ILE A 81 -7.88 2.24 -3.02
N ASP A 82 -7.32 1.93 -1.85
CA ASP A 82 -7.79 2.48 -0.57
C ASP A 82 -7.47 3.97 -0.45
N ILE A 83 -6.34 4.41 -1.02
CA ILE A 83 -5.98 5.84 -1.11
C ILE A 83 -6.97 6.62 -1.98
N PHE A 84 -7.41 6.10 -3.12
CA PHE A 84 -8.37 6.80 -3.97
C PHE A 84 -9.75 6.90 -3.31
N LEU A 85 -10.18 5.85 -2.63
CA LEU A 85 -11.43 5.86 -1.85
C LEU A 85 -11.33 6.79 -0.64
N ALA A 86 -10.19 6.80 0.06
CA ALA A 86 -9.93 7.71 1.16
C ALA A 86 -9.92 9.18 0.70
N ALA A 87 -9.22 9.48 -0.40
CA ALA A 87 -9.14 10.82 -0.98
C ALA A 87 -10.53 11.40 -1.30
N SER A 88 -11.44 10.57 -1.83
CA SER A 88 -12.82 10.97 -2.08
C SER A 88 -13.60 11.33 -0.81
N LYS A 89 -13.29 10.72 0.33
CA LYS A 89 -13.99 10.93 1.61
C LYS A 89 -13.44 12.13 2.38
N ILE A 90 -12.12 12.32 2.35
CA ILE A 90 -11.44 13.40 3.09
C ILE A 90 -11.46 14.74 2.34
N GLY A 91 -11.75 14.73 1.04
CA GLY A 91 -11.83 15.95 0.22
C GLY A 91 -10.47 16.60 -0.06
N LEU A 92 -10.50 17.79 -0.68
CA LEU A 92 -9.31 18.49 -1.17
C LEU A 92 -8.40 19.03 -0.06
N GLU A 93 -8.97 19.29 1.12
CA GLU A 93 -8.22 19.77 2.29
C GLU A 93 -7.54 18.64 3.08
N GLY A 94 -7.99 17.40 2.87
CA GLY A 94 -7.37 16.23 3.46
C GLY A 94 -6.09 15.81 2.75
N LYS A 95 -5.42 14.80 3.29
CA LYS A 95 -4.22 14.21 2.68
C LYS A 95 -4.31 12.70 2.73
N ALA A 96 -4.20 12.02 1.59
CA ALA A 96 -4.10 10.57 1.51
C ALA A 96 -2.67 10.20 1.07
N ILE A 97 -1.97 9.39 1.88
CA ILE A 97 -0.56 9.04 1.69
C ILE A 97 -0.45 7.53 1.62
N GLY A 98 -0.08 6.97 0.47
CA GLY A 98 0.21 5.55 0.32
C GLY A 98 1.70 5.24 0.44
N LEU A 99 2.07 4.29 1.28
CA LEU A 99 3.42 3.73 1.35
C LEU A 99 3.43 2.35 0.70
N ASP A 100 4.47 2.04 -0.06
CA ASP A 100 4.70 0.70 -0.60
C ASP A 100 6.20 0.46 -0.82
N MET A 101 6.67 -0.76 -0.60
CA MET A 101 8.09 -1.09 -0.79
C MET A 101 8.46 -1.21 -2.28
N SER A 102 7.50 -1.61 -3.12
CA SER A 102 7.72 -1.88 -4.54
C SER A 102 7.73 -0.58 -5.36
N ALA A 103 8.87 -0.30 -6.00
CA ALA A 103 8.99 0.80 -6.95
C ALA A 103 7.98 0.69 -8.10
N ASP A 104 7.67 -0.53 -8.54
CA ASP A 104 6.71 -0.80 -9.61
C ASP A 104 5.26 -0.51 -9.18
N MET A 105 4.89 -0.86 -7.93
CA MET A 105 3.60 -0.48 -7.34
C MET A 105 3.48 1.04 -7.23
N ILE A 106 4.49 1.70 -6.69
CA ILE A 106 4.50 3.17 -6.56
C ILE A 106 4.40 3.86 -7.93
N LYS A 107 5.10 3.36 -8.95
CA LYS A 107 5.00 3.88 -10.32
C LYS A 107 3.57 3.74 -10.86
N ARG A 108 2.93 2.59 -10.63
CA ARG A 108 1.54 2.34 -11.04
C ARG A 108 0.55 3.24 -10.28
N ALA A 109 0.67 3.35 -8.96
CA ALA A 109 -0.20 4.20 -8.16
C ALA A 109 -0.10 5.68 -8.55
N ARG A 110 1.12 6.18 -8.81
CA ARG A 110 1.34 7.54 -9.31
C ARG A 110 0.74 7.75 -10.70
N ALA A 111 0.82 6.76 -11.59
CA ALA A 111 0.17 6.83 -12.91
C ALA A 111 -1.37 6.88 -12.76
N ASN A 112 -1.92 6.05 -11.87
CA ASN A 112 -3.35 6.04 -11.53
C ASN A 112 -3.84 7.39 -10.98
N ALA A 113 -3.06 8.01 -10.08
CA ALA A 113 -3.37 9.33 -9.53
C ALA A 113 -3.40 10.41 -10.61
N ARG A 114 -2.40 10.43 -11.50
CA ARG A 114 -2.32 11.37 -12.63
C ARG A 114 -3.53 11.28 -13.56
N MET A 115 -4.01 10.06 -13.85
CA MET A 115 -5.22 9.85 -14.68
C MET A 115 -6.48 10.47 -14.05
N ARG A 116 -6.48 10.71 -12.74
CA ARG A 116 -7.60 11.31 -12.00
C ARG A 116 -7.37 12.77 -11.65
N GLY A 117 -6.27 13.37 -12.11
CA GLY A 117 -5.89 14.73 -11.71
C GLY A 117 -5.61 14.86 -10.21
N LEU A 118 -5.24 13.76 -9.54
CA LEU A 118 -4.91 13.73 -8.13
C LEU A 118 -3.40 13.91 -7.96
N PHE A 119 -3.01 14.92 -7.19
CA PHE A 119 -1.63 15.37 -7.08
C PHE A 119 -1.28 15.77 -5.65
N PRO A 120 0.02 16.00 -5.41
CA PRO A 120 0.44 16.74 -4.24
C PRO A 120 -0.17 18.12 -3.99
N PRO A 121 -0.50 18.50 -2.73
CA PRO A 121 -0.28 17.77 -1.48
C PRO A 121 -1.42 16.84 -1.01
N ASN A 122 -2.47 16.65 -1.81
CA ASN A 122 -3.67 15.91 -1.43
C ASN A 122 -3.53 14.38 -1.55
N VAL A 123 -2.92 13.86 -2.62
CA VAL A 123 -2.76 12.39 -2.83
C VAL A 123 -1.34 12.02 -3.17
N SER A 124 -0.68 11.27 -2.28
CA SER A 124 0.74 10.96 -2.31
C SER A 124 1.00 9.47 -2.37
N PHE A 125 2.07 9.07 -3.06
CA PHE A 125 2.60 7.71 -3.00
C PHE A 125 4.11 7.77 -2.79
N VAL A 126 4.62 7.08 -1.79
CA VAL A 126 6.02 7.12 -1.34
C VAL A 126 6.57 5.70 -1.29
N GLN A 127 7.71 5.47 -1.94
CA GLN A 127 8.40 4.19 -1.82
C GLN A 127 9.08 4.10 -0.46
N CYS A 128 8.74 3.08 0.32
CA CYS A 128 9.28 2.88 1.67
C CYS A 128 9.07 1.42 2.10
N SER A 129 10.10 0.79 2.67
CA SER A 129 9.91 -0.49 3.34
C SER A 129 9.24 -0.27 4.69
N LEU A 130 8.23 -1.07 5.00
CA LEU A 130 7.55 -1.04 6.30
C LEU A 130 8.39 -1.66 7.44
N THR A 131 9.55 -2.25 7.11
CA THR A 131 10.56 -2.68 8.09
C THR A 131 11.50 -1.55 8.51
N ASP A 132 11.47 -0.41 7.81
CA ASP A 132 12.31 0.76 8.10
C ASP A 132 11.52 1.78 8.92
N THR A 133 12.20 2.77 9.49
CA THR A 133 11.54 3.95 10.06
C THR A 133 10.74 4.66 8.97
N LEU A 134 9.44 4.83 9.18
CA LEU A 134 8.56 5.48 8.22
C LEU A 134 8.99 6.95 8.08
N PRO A 135 9.09 7.47 6.85
CA PRO A 135 9.51 8.84 6.58
C PRO A 135 8.37 9.85 6.83
N ILE A 136 7.65 9.67 7.94
CA ILE A 136 6.44 10.38 8.35
C ILE A 136 6.69 10.98 9.74
N GLU A 137 6.26 12.23 9.91
CA GLU A 137 6.37 12.94 11.19
C GLU A 137 5.54 12.26 12.29
N SER A 138 6.04 12.27 13.51
CA SER A 138 5.30 11.78 14.67
C SER A 138 4.04 12.62 14.90
N ASN A 139 2.95 12.01 15.37
CA ASN A 139 1.68 12.70 15.64
C ASN A 139 1.13 13.51 14.44
N SER A 140 1.25 13.02 13.21
CA SER A 140 0.82 13.73 12.00
C SER A 140 -0.36 13.08 11.29
N ILE A 141 -0.68 11.82 11.60
CA ILE A 141 -1.70 11.01 10.92
C ILE A 141 -2.96 10.86 11.77
N ASP A 142 -4.14 11.12 11.20
CA ASP A 142 -5.44 10.93 11.87
C ASP A 142 -5.92 9.47 11.79
N CYS A 143 -5.69 8.82 10.64
CA CYS A 143 -6.08 7.44 10.40
C CYS A 143 -5.01 6.66 9.62
N VAL A 144 -4.64 5.48 10.12
CA VAL A 144 -3.78 4.53 9.39
C VAL A 144 -4.64 3.37 8.90
N LEU A 145 -4.56 3.08 7.61
CA LEU A 145 -5.19 1.95 6.94
C LEU A 145 -4.13 0.92 6.57
N SER A 146 -4.57 -0.34 6.45
CA SER A 146 -3.78 -1.42 5.86
C SER A 146 -4.73 -2.54 5.43
N ASN A 147 -4.40 -3.23 4.36
CA ASN A 147 -5.22 -4.29 3.79
C ASN A 147 -4.33 -5.47 3.37
N CYS A 148 -4.26 -6.51 4.20
CA CYS A 148 -3.49 -7.73 3.95
C CYS A 148 -1.97 -7.53 3.80
N VAL A 149 -1.35 -6.71 4.66
CA VAL A 149 0.08 -6.37 4.54
C VAL A 149 0.91 -6.83 5.74
N ILE A 150 0.35 -6.85 6.95
CA ILE A 150 1.14 -7.15 8.16
C ILE A 150 1.67 -8.58 8.11
N ASN A 151 0.90 -9.52 7.57
CA ASN A 151 1.30 -10.92 7.40
C ASN A 151 2.50 -11.10 6.48
N LEU A 152 2.76 -10.16 5.58
CA LEU A 152 3.91 -10.19 4.67
C LEU A 152 5.21 -9.79 5.37
N LEU A 153 5.12 -9.14 6.53
CA LEU A 153 6.29 -8.70 7.29
C LEU A 153 6.89 -9.86 8.10
N PRO A 154 8.23 -9.93 8.19
CA PRO A 154 8.87 -10.79 9.17
C PRO A 154 8.45 -10.42 10.59
N GLN A 155 8.69 -11.30 11.58
CA GLN A 155 8.25 -11.06 12.95
C GLN A 155 8.83 -9.76 13.54
N SER A 156 10.10 -9.46 13.25
CA SER A 156 10.72 -8.18 13.64
C SER A 156 10.01 -6.99 13.00
N GLY A 157 9.66 -7.10 11.71
CA GLY A 157 8.92 -6.11 10.93
C GLY A 157 7.51 -5.87 11.48
N LYS A 158 6.79 -6.93 11.87
CA LYS A 158 5.49 -6.80 12.57
C LYS A 158 5.63 -5.98 13.86
N ASN A 159 6.62 -6.29 14.69
CA ASN A 159 6.88 -5.53 15.92
C ASN A 159 7.24 -4.07 15.66
N HIS A 160 8.07 -3.83 14.64
CA HIS A 160 8.55 -2.51 14.28
C HIS A 160 7.43 -1.63 13.71
N ILE A 161 6.65 -2.14 12.77
CA ILE A 161 5.61 -1.35 12.10
C ILE A 161 4.56 -0.86 13.09
N PHE A 162 4.18 -1.66 14.10
CA PHE A 162 3.22 -1.21 15.11
C PHE A 162 3.76 -0.07 16.00
N LYS A 163 5.07 -0.05 16.28
CA LYS A 163 5.71 1.10 16.95
C LYS A 163 5.67 2.34 16.07
N GLU A 164 5.95 2.19 14.78
CA GLU A 164 5.88 3.29 13.82
C GLU A 164 4.44 3.81 13.63
N ILE A 165 3.45 2.92 13.53
CA ILE A 165 2.02 3.28 13.49
C ILE A 165 1.66 4.10 14.73
N TYR A 166 2.04 3.61 15.92
CA TYR A 166 1.80 4.34 17.16
C TYR A 166 2.50 5.71 17.16
N ARG A 167 3.74 5.79 16.67
CA ARG A 167 4.51 7.03 16.57
C ARG A 167 3.85 8.07 15.65
N VAL A 168 3.45 7.68 14.44
CA VAL A 168 2.93 8.60 13.41
C VAL A 168 1.49 9.04 13.67
N LEU A 169 0.69 8.21 14.35
CA LEU A 169 -0.67 8.59 14.73
C LEU A 169 -0.67 9.79 15.68
N LYS A 170 -1.55 10.75 15.42
CA LYS A 170 -1.93 11.80 16.38
C LYS A 170 -2.50 11.16 17.66
N PRO A 171 -2.38 11.80 18.83
CA PRO A 171 -3.21 11.43 19.97
C PRO A 171 -4.70 11.48 19.58
N GLY A 172 -5.44 10.41 19.86
CA GLY A 172 -6.82 10.24 19.41
C GLY A 172 -6.98 9.74 17.97
N GLY A 173 -5.88 9.60 17.22
CA GLY A 173 -5.84 8.95 15.92
C GLY A 173 -6.07 7.44 16.02
N ARG A 174 -6.44 6.82 14.89
CA ARG A 174 -6.90 5.42 14.85
C ARG A 174 -6.23 4.61 13.75
N LEU A 175 -6.04 3.32 13.98
CA LEU A 175 -5.76 2.36 12.92
C LEU A 175 -7.00 1.53 12.61
N VAL A 176 -7.17 1.20 11.33
CA VAL A 176 -8.29 0.44 10.80
C VAL A 176 -7.77 -0.48 9.71
N PHE A 177 -7.55 -1.75 10.05
CA PHE A 177 -6.97 -2.72 9.14
C PHE A 177 -7.98 -3.79 8.77
N ASP A 178 -7.80 -4.33 7.57
CA ASP A 178 -8.30 -5.64 7.20
C ASP A 178 -7.09 -6.56 7.02
N ASP A 179 -7.04 -7.67 7.74
CA ASP A 179 -5.94 -8.64 7.60
C ASP A 179 -6.43 -10.08 7.81
N ILE A 180 -5.64 -11.05 7.36
CA ILE A 180 -5.92 -12.46 7.59
C ILE A 180 -5.33 -12.87 8.94
N ILE A 181 -6.12 -13.51 9.79
CA ILE A 181 -5.68 -13.96 11.11
C ILE A 181 -5.77 -15.48 11.18
N ALA A 182 -4.75 -16.09 11.77
CA ALA A 182 -4.74 -17.52 12.03
C ALA A 182 -5.70 -17.86 13.17
N LYS A 183 -6.61 -18.83 12.94
CA LYS A 183 -7.55 -19.34 13.96
C LYS A 183 -6.85 -20.27 14.96
N VAL A 184 -5.81 -20.95 14.49
CA VAL A 184 -4.98 -21.91 15.22
C VAL A 184 -3.52 -21.74 14.79
N GLU A 185 -2.59 -22.41 15.46
CA GLU A 185 -1.21 -22.45 15.00
C GLU A 185 -1.13 -23.11 13.61
N LEU A 186 -0.55 -22.41 12.64
CA LEU A 186 -0.44 -22.90 11.28
C LEU A 186 0.58 -24.05 11.20
N PRO A 187 0.20 -25.20 10.59
CA PRO A 187 1.15 -26.27 10.29
C PRO A 187 2.35 -25.76 9.49
N SER A 188 3.53 -26.36 9.69
CA SER A 188 4.75 -25.96 8.97
C SER A 188 4.59 -26.02 7.45
N VAL A 189 3.79 -26.96 6.93
CA VAL A 189 3.49 -27.06 5.49
C VAL A 189 2.79 -25.81 4.92
N ILE A 190 2.02 -25.07 5.75
CA ILE A 190 1.40 -23.79 5.38
C ILE A 190 2.36 -22.63 5.68
N ARG A 191 2.83 -22.55 6.93
CA ARG A 191 3.66 -21.44 7.42
C ARG A 191 4.97 -21.29 6.65
N ASP A 192 5.64 -22.41 6.36
CA ASP A 192 6.97 -22.44 5.77
C ASP A 192 6.95 -22.51 4.23
N ASN A 193 5.77 -22.39 3.62
CA ASN A 193 5.57 -22.37 2.18
C ASN A 193 5.51 -20.94 1.66
N MET A 194 6.45 -20.60 0.78
CA MET A 194 6.60 -19.24 0.26
C MET A 194 5.39 -18.76 -0.54
N LYS A 195 4.66 -19.65 -1.22
CA LYS A 195 3.44 -19.27 -1.94
C LYS A 195 2.36 -18.79 -0.96
N HIS A 196 2.15 -19.54 0.12
CA HIS A 196 1.21 -19.17 1.17
C HIS A 196 1.66 -17.90 1.91
N TYR A 197 2.97 -17.72 2.10
CA TYR A 197 3.50 -16.50 2.71
C TYR A 197 3.19 -15.26 1.86
N ILE A 198 3.48 -15.30 0.54
CA ILE A 198 3.23 -14.20 -0.39
C ILE A 198 1.72 -13.91 -0.55
N SER A 199 0.87 -14.93 -0.36
CA SER A 199 -0.59 -14.79 -0.36
C SER A 199 -1.18 -14.38 1.01
N CYS A 200 -0.36 -13.86 1.93
CA CYS A 200 -0.76 -13.37 3.25
C CYS A 200 -1.31 -14.45 4.21
N ILE A 201 -1.17 -15.75 3.88
CA ILE A 201 -1.64 -16.88 4.70
C ILE A 201 -0.52 -17.38 5.62
N GLY A 202 0.64 -17.73 5.05
CA GLY A 202 1.72 -18.40 5.77
C GLY A 202 2.36 -17.53 6.86
N GLY A 203 2.24 -16.20 6.74
CA GLY A 203 2.71 -15.24 7.73
C GLY A 203 1.64 -14.75 8.72
N ALA A 204 0.41 -15.30 8.64
CA ALA A 204 -0.69 -14.95 9.54
C ALA A 204 -0.39 -15.40 10.97
N ILE A 205 -0.65 -14.51 11.92
CA ILE A 205 -0.50 -14.73 13.35
C ILE A 205 -1.88 -14.72 14.03
N GLN A 206 -1.98 -15.23 15.25
CA GLN A 206 -3.25 -15.30 15.97
C GLN A 206 -3.63 -13.95 16.60
N VAL A 207 -4.90 -13.80 16.95
CA VAL A 207 -5.44 -12.60 17.65
C VAL A 207 -4.64 -12.24 18.90
N HIS A 208 -4.21 -13.24 19.69
CA HIS A 208 -3.46 -12.98 20.92
C HIS A 208 -2.06 -12.39 20.62
N GLU A 209 -1.38 -12.88 19.58
CA GLU A 209 -0.07 -12.36 19.16
C GLU A 209 -0.19 -10.93 18.64
N TYR A 210 -1.18 -10.65 17.78
CA TYR A 210 -1.51 -9.29 17.33
C TYR A 210 -1.70 -8.34 18.51
N ASN A 211 -2.55 -8.73 19.46
CA ASN A 211 -2.83 -7.93 20.66
C ASN A 211 -1.55 -7.63 21.46
N GLU A 212 -0.69 -8.63 21.67
CA GLU A 212 0.55 -8.42 22.42
C GLU A 212 1.54 -7.49 21.70
N ILE A 213 1.63 -7.57 20.37
CA ILE A 213 2.44 -6.65 19.56
C ILE A 213 1.88 -5.22 19.66
N MET A 214 0.57 -5.06 19.51
CA MET A 214 -0.11 -3.76 19.60
C MET A 214 0.04 -3.13 20.98
N LYS A 215 -0.13 -3.91 22.05
CA LYS A 215 0.11 -3.47 23.44
C LYS A 215 1.56 -3.05 23.65
N SER A 216 2.50 -3.84 23.15
CA SER A 216 3.94 -3.53 23.26
C SER A 216 4.32 -2.24 22.53
N ALA A 217 3.57 -1.85 21.49
CA ALA A 217 3.74 -0.58 20.79
C ALA A 217 3.10 0.62 21.52
N GLY A 218 2.16 0.38 22.44
CA GLY A 218 1.50 1.42 23.24
C GLY A 218 -0.01 1.51 23.08
N PHE A 219 -0.64 0.70 22.22
CA PHE A 219 -2.09 0.63 22.13
C PHE A 219 -2.66 -0.02 23.40
N LYS A 220 -3.67 0.60 24.02
CA LYS A 220 -4.27 0.08 25.25
C LYS A 220 -5.33 -0.98 24.98
N ASP A 221 -6.15 -0.72 23.97
CA ASP A 221 -7.27 -1.56 23.58
C ASP A 221 -7.25 -1.75 22.07
N SER A 222 -7.57 -2.96 21.64
CA SER A 222 -7.73 -3.34 20.25
C SER A 222 -8.94 -4.25 20.08
N MET A 223 -9.69 -4.03 19.00
CA MET A 223 -10.88 -4.79 18.65
C MET A 223 -10.64 -5.59 17.38
N PHE A 224 -11.10 -6.84 17.38
CA PHE A 224 -10.97 -7.78 16.29
C PHE A 224 -12.37 -8.29 15.95
N VAL A 225 -12.79 -8.11 14.70
CA VAL A 225 -14.10 -8.53 14.21
C VAL A 225 -13.89 -9.45 13.01
N ASP A 226 -14.28 -10.71 13.14
CA ASP A 226 -14.27 -11.65 12.02
C ASP A 226 -15.23 -11.15 10.94
N SER A 227 -14.73 -10.95 9.72
CA SER A 227 -15.52 -10.42 8.61
C SER A 227 -16.45 -11.46 7.98
N VAL A 228 -16.31 -12.73 8.39
CA VAL A 228 -16.98 -13.92 7.86
C VAL A 228 -16.85 -14.08 6.34
N ALA A 229 -15.86 -13.40 5.74
CA ALA A 229 -15.58 -13.48 4.31
C ALA A 229 -14.97 -14.83 3.95
N ASP A 230 -15.35 -15.35 2.78
CA ASP A 230 -14.82 -16.61 2.27
C ASP A 230 -13.45 -16.40 1.60
N LEU A 231 -12.40 -16.89 2.25
CA LEU A 231 -11.03 -16.78 1.73
C LEU A 231 -10.76 -17.70 0.53
N ASN A 232 -11.60 -18.72 0.29
CA ASN A 232 -11.44 -19.61 -0.86
C ASN A 232 -11.71 -18.90 -2.20
N ILE A 233 -12.26 -17.68 -2.17
CA ILE A 233 -12.40 -16.83 -3.36
C ILE A 233 -11.06 -16.61 -4.09
N TYR A 234 -9.94 -16.58 -3.36
CA TYR A 234 -8.61 -16.44 -3.97
C TYR A 234 -8.25 -17.62 -4.88
N LEU A 235 -8.75 -18.82 -4.55
CA LEU A 235 -8.54 -20.04 -5.32
C LEU A 235 -9.54 -20.09 -6.48
N MET A 236 -10.83 -19.87 -6.18
CA MET A 236 -11.91 -19.97 -7.17
C MET A 236 -11.81 -18.95 -8.31
N ALA A 237 -11.45 -17.71 -7.99
CA ALA A 237 -11.30 -16.67 -8.99
C ALA A 237 -10.07 -16.93 -9.89
N ALA A 238 -9.04 -17.61 -9.37
CA ALA A 238 -7.84 -17.97 -10.14
C ALA A 238 -8.12 -19.06 -11.20
N ASP A 239 -9.10 -19.94 -10.95
CA ASP A 239 -9.55 -20.95 -11.90
C ASP A 239 -10.44 -20.36 -13.02
N ALA A 240 -11.03 -19.17 -12.81
CA ALA A 240 -11.88 -18.47 -13.78
C ALA A 240 -11.09 -17.57 -14.77
N GLY A 241 -9.77 -17.49 -14.65
CA GLY A 241 -8.88 -16.66 -15.48
C GLY A 241 -7.57 -16.36 -14.75
N PRO A 242 -6.47 -16.02 -15.45
CA PRO A 242 -5.15 -16.03 -14.83
C PRO A 242 -5.08 -15.03 -13.68
N ALA A 243 -5.00 -15.55 -12.45
CA ALA A 243 -4.49 -14.81 -11.31
C ALA A 243 -3.14 -14.17 -11.70
N PRO A 244 -2.76 -13.03 -11.11
CA PRO A 244 -1.42 -12.48 -11.29
C PRO A 244 -0.40 -13.61 -11.09
N ALA A 245 0.58 -13.72 -12.00
CA ALA A 245 1.54 -14.82 -12.10
C ALA A 245 2.53 -14.92 -10.92
N ALA A 246 2.07 -14.75 -9.69
CA ALA A 246 2.73 -15.14 -8.45
C ALA A 246 2.26 -16.51 -7.93
N CYS A 247 1.11 -17.04 -8.37
CA CYS A 247 0.66 -18.39 -7.99
C CYS A 247 1.23 -19.51 -8.89
N CYS A 248 1.51 -19.21 -10.16
CA CYS A 248 1.98 -20.17 -11.16
C CYS A 248 3.14 -19.62 -12.00
N GLY A 249 4.32 -19.48 -11.40
CA GLY A 249 5.55 -19.33 -12.15
C GLY A 249 5.99 -20.70 -12.69
N SER A 250 5.73 -20.98 -13.97
CA SER A 250 6.42 -22.04 -14.69
C SER A 250 7.87 -21.61 -14.94
N ASN A 251 8.75 -21.90 -13.98
CA ASN A 251 10.18 -22.12 -14.23
C ASN A 251 10.75 -23.01 -13.12
N SER A 252 10.93 -24.27 -13.49
CA SER A 252 11.73 -25.34 -12.88
C SER A 252 12.48 -25.01 -11.58
N ILE A 253 11.88 -25.40 -10.45
CA ILE A 253 12.64 -25.90 -9.29
C ILE A 253 12.30 -27.39 -9.20
N ASN A 254 13.32 -28.24 -9.35
CA ASN A 254 13.18 -29.68 -9.36
C ASN A 254 12.60 -30.21 -8.03
N THR A 255 11.45 -30.86 -8.17
CA THR A 255 10.95 -32.05 -7.45
C THR A 255 11.55 -32.37 -6.07
N GLU A 256 10.75 -32.16 -5.02
CA GLU A 256 10.26 -33.23 -4.14
C GLU A 256 9.10 -32.71 -3.27
N THR A 257 8.06 -33.55 -3.13
CA THR A 257 6.76 -33.34 -2.46
C THR A 257 5.73 -32.46 -3.19
N SER A 258 5.06 -33.07 -4.16
CA SER A 258 3.68 -32.76 -4.53
C SER A 258 2.75 -33.05 -3.34
N VAL A 259 2.67 -32.13 -2.38
CA VAL A 259 1.43 -31.99 -1.61
C VAL A 259 0.53 -31.12 -2.47
N GLU A 260 -0.51 -31.74 -3.02
CA GLU A 260 -1.51 -31.09 -3.85
C GLU A 260 -2.02 -29.83 -3.14
N THR A 261 -1.89 -28.69 -3.81
CA THR A 261 -2.48 -27.41 -3.39
C THR A 261 -4.02 -27.43 -3.49
N ALA A 262 -4.60 -28.56 -3.89
CA ALA A 262 -6.02 -28.74 -4.18
C ALA A 262 -6.89 -29.05 -2.94
N ASP A 263 -6.30 -29.41 -1.79
CA ASP A 263 -7.07 -29.89 -0.61
C ASP A 263 -6.99 -28.96 0.62
N ILE A 264 -6.46 -27.73 0.49
CA ILE A 264 -6.35 -26.80 1.62
C ILE A 264 -7.54 -25.84 1.62
N ASP A 265 -8.51 -26.09 2.49
CA ASP A 265 -9.55 -25.10 2.84
C ASP A 265 -8.92 -23.98 3.69
N LEU A 266 -8.75 -22.78 3.10
CA LEU A 266 -8.13 -21.65 3.79
C LEU A 266 -8.93 -21.20 5.01
N ASN A 267 -10.26 -21.37 4.95
CA ASN A 267 -11.16 -20.98 6.04
C ASN A 267 -11.05 -21.90 7.25
N GLN A 268 -10.50 -23.11 7.11
CA GLN A 268 -10.21 -24.00 8.23
C GLN A 268 -9.14 -23.42 9.16
N TRP A 269 -8.14 -22.76 8.59
CA TRP A 269 -6.93 -22.32 9.29
C TRP A 269 -6.93 -20.82 9.59
N THR A 270 -7.61 -20.03 8.77
CA THR A 270 -7.56 -18.57 8.80
C THR A 270 -8.93 -17.95 8.64
N ALA A 271 -9.06 -16.67 8.96
CA ALA A 271 -10.21 -15.83 8.64
C ALA A 271 -9.78 -14.40 8.38
N SER A 272 -10.55 -13.66 7.59
CA SER A 272 -10.36 -12.21 7.43
C SER A 272 -10.95 -11.49 8.64
N TYR A 273 -10.21 -10.50 9.15
CA TYR A 273 -10.58 -9.71 10.31
C TYR A 273 -10.47 -8.22 10.02
N GLN A 274 -11.46 -7.49 10.53
CA GLN A 274 -11.34 -6.06 10.76
C GLN A 274 -10.67 -5.82 12.12
N ILE A 275 -9.64 -4.98 12.13
CA ILE A 275 -8.82 -4.69 13.30
C ILE A 275 -8.83 -3.19 13.58
N TYR A 276 -9.16 -2.82 14.81
CA TYR A 276 -9.25 -1.43 15.23
C TYR A 276 -8.44 -1.18 16.49
N ALA A 277 -7.75 -0.04 16.52
CA ALA A 277 -7.21 0.51 17.78
C ALA A 277 -7.11 2.03 17.68
N MET A 278 -7.06 2.67 18.85
CA MET A 278 -6.86 4.12 18.96
C MET A 278 -5.62 4.44 19.79
N LYS A 279 -4.88 5.45 19.37
CA LYS A 279 -3.81 6.02 20.17
C LYS A 279 -4.42 6.86 21.31
N PRO A 280 -4.02 6.66 22.57
CA PRO A 280 -4.52 7.47 23.68
C PRO A 280 -4.27 8.97 23.48
N ASN A 281 -5.20 9.81 23.97
CA ASN A 281 -5.12 11.29 23.81
C ASN A 281 -3.94 11.93 24.56
N ASN A 282 -3.34 11.25 25.53
CA ASN A 282 -2.27 11.78 26.38
C ASN A 282 -0.87 11.24 26.02
N SER A 283 -0.73 10.63 24.84
CA SER A 283 0.55 10.08 24.38
C SER A 283 1.50 11.18 23.91
N VAL A 284 2.75 11.14 24.35
CA VAL A 284 3.83 12.06 23.93
C VAL A 284 4.85 11.24 23.16
N GLU A 285 5.13 11.63 21.92
CA GLU A 285 6.10 10.94 21.06
C GLU A 285 7.30 11.82 20.75
N ALA A 286 8.46 11.19 20.59
CA ALA A 286 9.65 11.87 20.11
C ALA A 286 9.46 12.30 18.64
N ILE A 287 10.06 13.44 18.29
CA ILE A 287 10.06 13.96 16.93
C ILE A 287 10.93 13.05 16.06
N CYS A 288 10.44 12.68 14.87
CA CYS A 288 11.24 11.94 13.89
C CYS A 288 12.48 12.77 13.50
N ALA A 289 13.66 12.16 13.44
CA ALA A 289 14.90 12.88 13.12
C ALA A 289 15.02 13.28 11.64
N THR A 290 14.36 12.55 10.73
CA THR A 290 14.43 12.76 9.28
C THR A 290 13.08 12.56 8.56
N PRO A 291 11.98 13.16 9.02
CA PRO A 291 10.69 13.02 8.35
C PRO A 291 10.73 13.74 7.00
N LEU A 292 9.92 13.27 6.05
CA LEU A 292 9.64 14.06 4.85
C LEU A 292 8.84 15.29 5.28
N THR A 293 9.51 16.45 5.32
CA THR A 293 8.86 17.72 5.65
C THR A 293 7.83 18.12 4.60
N LYS A 294 8.09 17.72 3.34
CA LYS A 294 7.17 17.81 2.22
C LYS A 294 7.15 16.44 1.56
N TRP A 295 5.99 15.84 1.45
CA TRP A 295 5.91 14.48 0.92
C TRP A 295 6.30 14.38 -0.56
N TRP A 296 6.28 15.49 -1.31
CA TRP A 296 6.81 15.49 -2.68
C TRP A 296 8.33 15.36 -2.75
N ASP A 297 9.03 15.48 -1.63
CA ASP A 297 10.44 15.12 -1.51
C ASP A 297 10.66 13.60 -1.76
N ALA A 298 9.59 12.80 -1.74
CA ALA A 298 9.61 11.38 -2.09
C ALA A 298 9.48 11.06 -3.58
N PHE A 299 9.26 12.06 -4.45
CA PHE A 299 9.42 11.83 -5.89
C PHE A 299 10.90 11.86 -6.22
N PRO A 300 11.37 11.07 -7.21
CA PRO A 300 12.71 11.27 -7.74
C PRO A 300 12.87 12.74 -8.06
N ALA A 301 13.98 13.34 -7.62
CA ALA A 301 14.36 14.66 -8.11
C ALA A 301 14.22 14.63 -9.63
N VAL A 302 13.49 15.59 -10.19
CA VAL A 302 13.37 15.71 -11.65
C VAL A 302 14.81 15.66 -12.15
N GLN A 303 15.15 14.63 -12.92
CA GLN A 303 16.36 14.65 -13.72
C GLN A 303 16.10 15.78 -14.69
N ALA A 304 16.48 16.99 -14.31
CA ALA A 304 16.69 18.05 -15.28
C ALA A 304 17.66 17.39 -16.26
N THR A 305 17.16 17.08 -17.46
CA THR A 305 18.04 16.83 -18.58
C THR A 305 19.08 17.92 -18.52
N ASN A 306 20.35 17.56 -18.60
CA ASN A 306 21.48 18.49 -18.65
C ASN A 306 21.39 19.26 -19.99
N ILE A 307 20.30 19.99 -20.19
CA ILE A 307 20.13 20.94 -21.26
C ILE A 307 21.05 22.06 -20.81
N ALA A 308 22.14 22.23 -21.57
CA ALA A 308 23.00 23.40 -21.39
C ALA A 308 22.09 24.62 -21.32
N ARG A 309 22.18 25.39 -20.23
CA ARG A 309 21.42 26.63 -20.10
C ARG A 309 21.76 27.49 -21.30
N ILE A 310 20.82 27.64 -22.23
CA ILE A 310 20.98 28.58 -23.33
C ILE A 310 20.92 29.98 -22.73
N SER A 311 21.86 30.83 -23.11
CA SER A 311 21.87 32.24 -22.73
C SER A 311 20.71 32.97 -23.41
N PRO A 312 20.25 34.12 -22.85
CA PRO A 312 19.24 34.94 -23.50
C PRO A 312 19.61 35.35 -24.94
N ALA A 313 20.91 35.53 -25.23
CA ALA A 313 21.40 35.86 -26.56
C ALA A 313 21.30 34.67 -27.54
N GLU A 314 21.62 33.46 -27.08
CA GLU A 314 21.45 32.24 -27.87
C GLU A 314 19.99 31.96 -28.17
N PHE A 315 19.10 32.13 -27.19
CA PHE A 315 17.64 32.00 -27.38
C PHE A 315 17.12 33.01 -28.41
N ALA A 316 17.54 34.27 -28.33
CA ALA A 316 17.15 35.31 -29.27
C ALA A 316 17.65 35.06 -30.70
N ALA A 317 18.75 34.32 -30.87
CA ALA A 317 19.34 33.97 -32.15
C ALA A 317 18.75 32.68 -32.77
N MET A 318 17.91 31.93 -32.04
CA MET A 318 17.29 30.71 -32.57
C MET A 318 16.31 31.06 -33.70
N PRO A 319 16.34 30.33 -34.83
CA PRO A 319 15.41 30.56 -35.93
C PRO A 319 13.96 30.41 -35.45
N ARG A 320 13.14 31.44 -35.62
CA ARG A 320 11.68 31.36 -35.44
C ARG A 320 11.06 30.69 -36.66
N ASP A 321 11.43 29.44 -36.90
CA ASP A 321 10.78 28.63 -37.91
C ASP A 321 9.44 28.13 -37.32
N ASN A 322 8.33 28.44 -37.99
CA ASN A 322 6.98 28.03 -37.61
C ASN A 322 6.74 26.51 -37.74
N THR A 323 7.77 25.72 -38.04
CA THR A 323 7.72 24.25 -38.08
C THR A 323 8.19 23.58 -36.79
N GLY A 324 8.85 24.30 -35.88
CA GLY A 324 9.37 23.78 -34.61
C GLY A 324 8.48 24.12 -33.42
N MET A 325 8.12 23.13 -32.60
CA MET A 325 7.52 23.40 -31.29
C MET A 325 8.62 23.67 -30.26
N SER A 326 8.49 24.77 -29.50
CA SER A 326 9.27 24.98 -28.27
C SER A 326 8.45 24.52 -27.08
N VAL A 327 9.00 23.62 -26.27
CA VAL A 327 8.39 23.19 -25.00
C VAL A 327 8.96 24.08 -23.90
N ILE A 328 8.10 24.88 -23.26
CA ILE A 328 8.45 25.59 -22.03
C ILE A 328 8.18 24.62 -20.88
N ASP A 329 9.24 24.17 -20.22
CA ASP A 329 9.11 23.42 -18.97
C ASP A 329 8.81 24.40 -17.85
N VAL A 330 7.56 24.43 -17.40
CA VAL A 330 7.12 25.28 -16.30
C VAL A 330 7.43 24.53 -15.00
N GLN A 331 8.34 25.08 -14.18
CA GLN A 331 8.66 24.45 -12.89
C GLN A 331 7.43 24.43 -11.98
N ALA A 332 7.31 23.36 -11.21
CA ALA A 332 6.28 23.23 -10.18
C ALA A 332 6.46 24.32 -9.11
N GLY A 333 5.68 25.40 -9.23
CA GLY A 333 5.75 26.60 -8.40
C GLY A 333 5.16 27.85 -9.06
N ASP A 334 5.08 27.88 -10.39
CA ASP A 334 4.57 29.04 -11.16
C ASP A 334 3.03 29.18 -11.20
N TYR A 335 2.31 28.41 -10.38
CA TYR A 335 0.83 28.41 -10.35
C TYR A 335 0.23 29.48 -9.44
N ASP A 336 1.04 30.28 -8.73
CA ASP A 336 0.50 31.37 -7.93
C ASP A 336 0.17 32.57 -8.83
N ARG A 337 -1.04 32.51 -9.39
CA ARG A 337 -1.82 33.62 -9.99
C ARG A 337 -1.19 34.27 -11.23
N SER A 338 -1.79 33.98 -12.38
CA SER A 338 -1.83 34.84 -13.59
C SER A 338 -0.52 35.54 -13.96
N HIS A 339 0.19 34.94 -14.92
CA HIS A 339 1.48 35.34 -15.54
C HIS A 339 2.69 34.60 -14.97
N VAL A 340 3.28 33.77 -15.85
CA VAL A 340 4.63 33.24 -15.71
C VAL A 340 5.58 34.44 -15.55
N LYS A 341 6.23 34.56 -14.40
CA LYS A 341 7.34 35.51 -14.27
C LYS A 341 8.49 34.99 -15.12
N GLY A 342 8.60 35.54 -16.34
CA GLY A 342 9.73 35.30 -17.23
C GLY A 342 9.43 34.55 -18.52
N SER A 343 8.16 34.50 -18.96
CA SER A 343 7.84 34.30 -20.38
C SER A 343 8.07 35.58 -21.18
#